data_AF-K9WQ03-F1
#
_entry.id   AF-K9WQ03-F1
#
_cell.length_a   1.000
_cell.length_b   1.000
_cell.length_c   1.000
_cell.angle_alpha   90.00
_cell.angle_beta   90.00
_cell.angle_gamma   90.00
#
_symmetry.space_group_name_H-M   'P 1'
#
loop_
_entity.id
_entity.type
_entity.pdbx_description
1 polymer ?
#
loop_
_entity_poly.entity_id
_entity_poly.type
_entity_poly.pdbx_seq_one_letter_code
_entity_poly.pdbx_strand_id
1 'polypeptide(L)'
;MPKTTPLDAKAQQLDALSWDELLVARSIIDALIESKSPLPDDEQQPSVTSPSTSTGSKGHIELKTIPDTKRGKSYGPYRYLRYWSGGKLRSAYLGKVAASEKDFAQPSQ
;
A
#
# COMPACT_ATOMS: atom_id res chain seq x y z
N MET A 1 8.25 1.11 -35.46
CA MET A 1 7.14 1.44 -34.52
C MET A 1 7.73 1.42 -33.12
N PRO A 2 7.78 2.55 -32.39
CA PRO A 2 8.13 2.50 -30.96
C PRO A 2 7.15 1.58 -30.23
N LYS A 3 7.66 0.72 -29.36
CA LYS A 3 6.83 -0.19 -28.56
C LYS A 3 6.29 0.60 -27.36
N THR A 4 4.97 0.62 -27.21
CA THR A 4 4.31 1.18 -26.03
C THR A 4 4.82 0.49 -24.77
N THR A 5 5.31 1.26 -23.80
CA THR A 5 5.77 0.71 -22.52
C THR A 5 4.57 0.40 -21.61
N PRO A 6 4.74 -0.45 -20.58
CA PRO A 6 3.71 -0.65 -19.57
C PRO A 6 3.28 0.65 -18.86
N LEU A 7 4.20 1.61 -18.73
CA LEU A 7 3.90 2.91 -18.13
C LEU A 7 3.02 3.77 -19.05
N ASP A 8 3.29 3.76 -20.35
CA ASP A 8 2.46 4.47 -21.34
C ASP A 8 1.03 3.92 -21.36
N ALA A 9 0.88 2.60 -21.26
CA ALA A 9 -0.44 1.97 -21.15
C ALA A 9 -1.18 2.40 -19.86
N LYS A 10 -0.45 2.62 -18.75
CA LYS A 10 -1.04 3.16 -17.51
C LYS A 10 -1.42 4.63 -17.65
N ALA A 11 -0.62 5.44 -18.34
CA ALA A 11 -0.95 6.84 -18.62
C ALA A 11 -2.25 6.96 -19.44
N GLN A 12 -2.44 6.10 -20.44
CA GLN A 12 -3.70 6.04 -21.21
C GLN A 12 -4.91 5.68 -20.32
N GLN A 13 -4.73 4.78 -19.35
CA GLN A 13 -5.79 4.46 -18.38
C GLN A 13 -6.12 5.64 -17.45
N LEU A 14 -5.13 6.46 -17.10
CA LEU A 14 -5.33 7.64 -16.27
C LEU A 14 -6.01 8.78 -17.03
N ASP A 15 -5.75 8.92 -18.34
CA ASP A 15 -6.38 9.95 -19.19
C ASP A 15 -7.91 9.83 -19.27
N ALA A 16 -8.44 8.61 -19.09
CA ALA A 16 -9.87 8.36 -19.05
C ALA A 16 -10.56 8.81 -17.74
N LEU A 17 -9.81 9.27 -16.74
CA LEU A 17 -10.33 9.67 -15.44
C LEU A 17 -10.73 11.15 -15.42
N SER A 18 -11.69 11.49 -14.54
CA SER A 18 -12.01 12.88 -14.25
C SER A 18 -10.88 13.59 -13.49
N TRP A 19 -10.92 14.93 -13.46
CA TRP A 19 -9.94 15.74 -12.73
C TRP A 19 -9.82 15.35 -11.24
N ASP A 20 -10.95 15.13 -10.58
CA ASP A 20 -10.96 14.73 -9.16
C ASP A 20 -10.34 13.35 -8.94
N GLU A 21 -10.59 12.41 -9.86
CA GLU A 21 -9.97 11.08 -9.82
C GLU A 21 -8.47 11.14 -10.10
N LEU A 22 -8.01 12.03 -10.98
CA LEU A 22 -6.59 12.29 -11.22
C LEU A 22 -5.89 12.84 -9.97
N LEU A 23 -6.55 13.73 -9.20
CA LEU A 23 -6.03 14.21 -7.91
C LEU A 23 -5.91 13.09 -6.87
N VAL A 24 -6.88 12.18 -6.83
CA VAL A 24 -6.80 10.98 -5.98
C VAL A 24 -5.67 10.07 -6.45
N ALA A 25 -5.53 9.84 -7.76
CA ALA A 25 -4.45 9.03 -8.33
C ALA A 25 -3.07 9.60 -7.98
N ARG A 26 -2.90 10.93 -8.05
CA ARG A 26 -1.68 11.60 -7.60
C ARG A 26 -1.38 11.31 -6.14
N SER A 27 -2.38 11.39 -5.26
CA SER A 27 -2.20 11.11 -3.83
C SER A 27 -1.77 9.67 -3.56
N ILE A 28 -2.31 8.71 -4.32
CA ILE A 28 -1.89 7.30 -4.27
C ILE A 28 -0.45 7.12 -4.73
N ILE A 29 -0.05 7.78 -5.83
CA ILE A 29 1.32 7.69 -6.37
C ILE A 29 2.32 8.31 -5.38
N ASP A 30 2.04 9.48 -4.82
CA ASP A 30 2.86 10.12 -3.79
C ASP A 30 3.07 9.17 -2.59
N ALA A 31 1.99 8.59 -2.07
CA ALA A 31 2.04 7.64 -0.96
C ALA A 31 2.80 6.35 -1.32
N LEU A 32 2.70 5.86 -2.56
CA LEU A 32 3.48 4.71 -3.03
C LEU A 32 4.98 5.00 -3.08
N ILE A 33 5.36 6.17 -3.58
CA ILE A 33 6.76 6.62 -3.62
C ILE A 33 7.30 6.69 -2.21
N GLU A 34 6.60 7.39 -1.31
CA GLU A 34 6.99 7.54 0.09
C GLU A 34 7.17 6.19 0.79
N SER A 35 6.22 5.26 0.59
CA SER A 35 6.31 3.92 1.19
C SER A 35 7.49 3.07 0.71
N LYS A 36 8.12 3.45 -0.41
CA LYS A 36 9.27 2.78 -1.02
C LYS A 36 10.59 3.53 -0.83
N SER A 37 10.53 4.80 -0.42
CA SER A 37 11.72 5.57 -0.10
C SER A 37 12.41 4.95 1.12
N PRO A 38 13.71 4.60 1.03
CA PRO A 38 14.46 4.24 2.22
C PRO A 38 14.50 5.47 3.13
N LEU A 39 13.94 5.34 4.34
CA LEU A 39 14.10 6.37 5.36
C LEU A 39 15.62 6.53 5.62
N PRO A 40 16.13 7.76 5.82
CA PRO A 40 17.44 7.94 6.44
C PRO A 40 17.42 7.25 7.82
N ASP A 41 18.52 6.58 8.18
CA ASP A 41 18.68 5.60 9.26
C ASP A 41 18.37 6.06 10.70
N ASP A 42 17.78 7.25 10.91
CA ASP A 42 17.41 7.74 12.23
C ASP A 42 15.89 7.68 12.42
N GLU A 43 15.46 7.05 13.52
CA GLU A 43 14.09 6.97 14.05
C GLU A 43 13.26 5.72 13.69
N GLN A 44 13.79 4.54 14.02
CA GLN A 44 12.95 3.41 14.45
C GLN A 44 12.53 3.62 15.92
N GLN A 45 11.39 4.29 16.15
CA GLN A 45 10.71 4.22 17.45
C GLN A 45 9.18 4.12 17.26
N PRO A 46 8.49 3.18 17.93
CA PRO A 46 7.04 3.07 17.85
C PRO A 46 6.43 4.12 18.78
N SER A 47 6.17 5.33 18.29
CA SER A 47 5.51 6.38 19.08
C SER A 47 3.99 6.36 18.89
N VAL A 48 3.34 5.78 19.90
CA VAL A 48 1.97 6.09 20.34
C VAL A 48 1.72 7.60 20.29
N THR A 49 0.68 8.00 19.54
CA THR A 49 -0.10 9.24 19.66
C THR A 49 0.67 10.49 20.09
N SER A 50 1.15 11.27 19.11
CA SER A 50 1.38 12.71 19.28
C SER A 50 1.22 13.45 17.95
N PRO A 51 0.46 14.55 17.88
CA PRO A 51 0.27 15.32 16.65
C PRO A 51 1.50 16.22 16.45
N SER A 52 2.60 15.66 15.91
CA SER A 52 3.77 16.47 15.57
C SER A 52 3.58 17.13 14.20
N THR A 53 3.84 18.42 14.17
CA THR A 53 3.83 19.35 13.02
C THR A 53 4.95 19.07 12.02
N SER A 54 5.16 17.81 11.65
CA SER A 54 5.97 17.42 10.50
C SER A 54 5.09 17.29 9.27
N THR A 55 5.67 17.38 8.08
CA THR A 55 5.02 17.12 6.79
C THR A 55 4.46 15.70 6.82
N GLY A 56 3.26 15.53 7.37
CA GLY A 56 2.73 14.26 7.83
C GLY A 56 2.74 13.24 6.70
N SER A 57 3.29 12.06 7.00
CA SER A 57 3.46 11.00 6.02
C SER A 57 2.19 10.78 5.21
N LYS A 58 2.28 10.97 3.89
CA LYS A 58 1.11 10.91 2.99
C LYS A 58 0.62 9.47 2.86
N GLY A 59 1.47 8.46 3.08
CA GLY A 59 1.02 7.08 3.26
C GLY A 59 2.07 6.04 3.66
N HIS A 60 1.61 4.85 4.03
CA HIS A 60 2.43 3.69 4.41
C HIS A 60 1.78 2.35 4.02
N ILE A 61 2.54 1.25 4.02
CA ILE A 61 2.01 -0.10 3.79
C ILE A 61 1.51 -0.72 5.10
N GLU A 62 0.25 -1.11 5.13
CA GLU A 62 -0.37 -1.91 6.20
C GLU A 62 -0.56 -3.36 5.74
N LEU A 63 -0.12 -4.32 6.56
CA LEU A 63 -0.39 -5.73 6.35
C LEU A 63 -1.63 -6.15 7.14
N LYS A 64 -2.61 -6.74 6.47
CA LYS A 64 -3.85 -7.19 7.10
C LYS A 64 -4.07 -8.68 6.86
N THR A 65 -4.34 -9.42 7.91
CA THR A 65 -4.81 -10.80 7.85
C THR A 65 -6.30 -10.80 8.17
N ILE A 66 -7.10 -11.44 7.31
CA ILE A 66 -8.55 -11.53 7.47
C ILE A 66 -8.90 -12.90 8.05
N PRO A 67 -9.46 -12.97 9.27
CA PRO A 67 -9.93 -14.22 9.83
C PRO A 67 -11.25 -14.66 9.18
N ASP A 68 -11.33 -15.94 8.80
CA ASP A 68 -12.54 -16.63 8.39
C ASP A 68 -13.04 -17.49 9.53
N THR A 69 -13.90 -16.87 10.34
CA THR A 69 -14.50 -17.46 11.53
C THR A 69 -15.41 -18.64 11.21
N LYS A 70 -15.89 -18.79 9.97
CA LYS A 70 -16.74 -19.92 9.56
C LYS A 70 -15.93 -21.19 9.30
N ARG A 71 -14.68 -21.06 8.87
CA ARG A 71 -13.80 -22.19 8.54
C ARG A 71 -12.62 -22.36 9.50
N GLY A 72 -12.48 -21.48 10.49
CA GLY A 72 -11.35 -21.48 11.42
C GLY A 72 -10.00 -21.19 10.75
N LYS A 73 -10.01 -20.52 9.59
CA LYS A 73 -8.81 -20.23 8.80
C LYS A 73 -8.55 -18.73 8.77
N SER A 74 -7.29 -18.33 8.62
CA SER A 74 -6.92 -16.94 8.41
C SER A 74 -6.33 -16.79 7.01
N TYR A 75 -6.78 -15.77 6.26
CA TYR A 75 -6.28 -15.47 4.92
C TYR A 75 -5.46 -14.19 4.92
N GLY A 76 -4.27 -14.24 4.34
CA GLY A 76 -3.34 -13.12 4.30
C GLY A 76 -1.90 -13.58 4.52
N PRO A 77 -0.96 -12.67 4.79
CA PRO A 77 -1.18 -11.22 4.89
C PRO A 77 -1.45 -10.57 3.52
N TYR A 78 -2.35 -9.59 3.52
CA TYR A 78 -2.70 -8.74 2.38
C TYR A 78 -2.05 -7.37 2.54
N ARG A 79 -1.51 -6.82 1.46
CA ARG A 79 -0.88 -5.49 1.46
C ARG A 79 -1.92 -4.43 1.12
N TYR A 80 -2.00 -3.40 1.95
CA TYR A 80 -2.79 -2.21 1.70
C TYR A 80 -1.90 -0.98 1.78
N LEU A 81 -2.03 -0.06 0.83
CA LEU A 81 -1.51 1.30 0.98
C LEU A 81 -2.51 2.10 1.80
N ARG A 82 -2.14 2.57 3.00
CA ARG A 82 -2.90 3.60 3.71
C ARG A 82 -2.41 4.97 3.26
N TYR A 83 -3.33 5.85 2.88
CA TYR A 83 -2.97 7.20 2.42
C TYR A 83 -4.04 8.23 2.78
N TRP A 84 -3.62 9.48 2.98
CA TRP A 84 -4.55 10.60 3.20
C TRP A 84 -4.98 11.21 1.87
N SER A 85 -6.28 11.39 1.67
CA SER A 85 -6.84 12.07 0.50
C SER A 85 -8.15 12.75 0.84
N GLY A 86 -8.27 14.04 0.52
CA GLY A 86 -9.47 14.83 0.81
C GLY A 86 -9.85 14.85 2.29
N GLY A 87 -8.84 14.94 3.18
CA GLY A 87 -9.03 14.96 4.63
C GLY A 87 -9.47 13.63 5.25
N LYS A 88 -9.49 12.53 4.49
CA LYS A 88 -9.86 11.19 4.98
C LYS A 88 -8.72 10.20 4.77
N LEU A 89 -8.54 9.31 5.74
CA LEU A 89 -7.61 8.18 5.63
C LEU A 89 -8.27 7.07 4.78
N ARG A 90 -7.64 6.72 3.67
CA ARG A 90 -8.10 5.71 2.71
C ARG A 90 -7.15 4.53 2.65
N SER A 91 -7.63 3.40 2.11
CA SER A 91 -6.83 2.20 1.88
C SER A 91 -6.97 1.74 0.43
N ALA A 92 -5.86 1.44 -0.24
CA ALA A 92 -5.83 0.80 -1.55
C ALA A 92 -5.20 -0.60 -1.44
N TYR A 93 -5.90 -1.63 -1.91
CA TYR A 93 -5.39 -3.00 -1.91
C TYR A 93 -4.29 -3.16 -2.96
N LEU A 94 -3.12 -3.64 -2.54
CA LEU A 94 -1.94 -3.85 -3.39
C LEU A 94 -1.69 -5.33 -3.73
N GLY A 95 -2.57 -6.23 -3.29
CA GLY A 95 -2.42 -7.66 -3.52
C GLY A 95 -2.06 -8.46 -2.26
N LYS A 96 -2.05 -9.77 -2.41
CA LYS A 96 -1.58 -10.70 -1.38
C LYS A 96 -0.06 -10.62 -1.31
N VAL A 97 0.52 -10.67 -0.10
CA VAL A 97 1.96 -10.94 0.02
C VAL A 97 2.19 -12.30 -0.62
N ALA A 98 3.03 -12.35 -1.64
CA ALA A 98 3.45 -13.64 -2.19
C ALA A 98 4.00 -14.45 -1.03
N ALA A 99 3.44 -15.63 -0.79
CA ALA A 99 4.02 -16.55 0.19
C ALA A 99 5.40 -16.90 -0.37
N SER A 100 6.43 -16.20 0.07
CA SER A 100 7.82 -16.54 -0.20
C SER A 100 8.12 -17.83 0.54
N GLU A 101 7.74 -18.95 -0.09
CA GLU A 101 8.41 -20.26 -0.21
C GLU A 101 9.20 -20.85 0.99
N LYS A 102 8.99 -20.41 2.23
CA LYS A 102 9.65 -20.99 3.42
C LYS A 102 8.76 -21.33 4.61
N ASP A 103 7.48 -20.92 4.64
CA ASP A 103 6.63 -21.10 5.82
C ASP A 103 5.49 -22.11 5.65
N PHE A 104 5.58 -23.04 4.70
CA PHE A 104 4.65 -24.17 4.59
C PHE A 104 5.36 -25.53 4.58
N ALA A 105 6.39 -25.66 5.43
CA ALA A 105 6.99 -26.94 5.74
C ALA A 105 7.17 -27.10 7.25
N GLN A 106 6.08 -27.43 7.95
CA GLN A 106 6.11 -28.43 9.01
C GLN A 106 4.78 -29.20 9.05
N PRO A 107 4.67 -30.32 8.33
CA PRO A 107 3.85 -31.44 8.79
C PRO A 107 4.58 -32.20 9.91
N SER A 108 3.85 -32.39 11.01
CA SER A 108 3.90 -33.52 11.97
C SER A 108 5.23 -33.85 12.67
N GLN A 109 5.22 -33.76 14.00
CA GLN A 109 5.18 -34.95 14.89
C GLN A 109 4.37 -34.65 16.14
#